data_AF-A0A5D0RIY3-F1
#
_entry.id   AF-A0A5D0RIY3-F1
#
_cell.length_a   1.000
_cell.length_b   1.000
_cell.length_c   1.000
_cell.angle_alpha   90.00
_cell.angle_beta   90.00
_cell.angle_gamma   90.00
#
_symmetry.space_group_name_H-M   'P 1'
#
loop_
_entity.id
_entity.type
_entity.pdbx_description
1 polymer ?
#
loop_
_entity_poly.entity_id
_entity_poly.type
_entity_poly.pdbx_seq_one_letter_code
_entity_poly.pdbx_strand_id
1 'polypeptide(L)'
;GSHIGDARILPDLLSQIPAQEEIASVTADGAYDTRKCHDAIADRGANAVIPPRKNAKPWKTVTAGAVARNEALRASKYLGR
;
A
#
# COMPACT_ATOMS: atom_id res chain seq x y z
N GLY A 1 -5.75 1.39 -25.82
CA GLY A 1 -5.97 2.16 -24.59
C GLY A 1 -4.82 1.89 -23.66
N SER A 2 -3.98 2.90 -23.42
CA SER A 2 -2.76 2.75 -22.63
C SER A 2 -3.14 2.59 -21.16
N HIS A 3 -3.26 1.34 -20.70
CA HIS A 3 -3.36 1.00 -19.28
C HIS A 3 -2.02 1.29 -18.58
N ILE A 4 -1.71 2.58 -18.39
CA ILE A 4 -0.86 2.98 -17.27
C ILE A 4 -1.76 2.79 -16.04
N GLY A 5 -1.75 1.58 -15.47
CA GLY A 5 -2.68 1.21 -14.41
C GLY A 5 -2.59 2.15 -13.20
N ASP A 6 -3.72 2.44 -12.58
CA ASP A 6 -3.89 3.45 -11.53
C ASP A 6 -2.93 3.27 -10.33
N ALA A 7 -2.46 2.05 -10.08
CA ALA A 7 -1.41 1.78 -9.09
C ALA A 7 -0.09 2.54 -9.35
N ARG A 8 0.18 2.98 -10.59
CA ARG A 8 1.36 3.80 -10.91
C ARG A 8 1.22 5.25 -10.48
N ILE A 9 0.00 5.79 -10.46
CA ILE A 9 -0.27 7.22 -10.21
C ILE A 9 -0.41 7.56 -8.72
N LEU A 10 -0.60 6.57 -7.84
CA LEU A 10 -0.78 6.83 -6.40
C LEU A 10 0.31 7.73 -5.78
N PRO A 11 1.62 7.52 -6.04
CA PRO A 11 2.65 8.41 -5.51
C PRO A 11 2.49 9.85 -5.98
N ASP A 12 2.12 10.04 -7.26
CA ASP A 12 1.91 11.36 -7.84
C ASP A 12 0.68 12.04 -7.19
N LEU A 13 -0.38 11.28 -6.92
CA LEU A 13 -1.55 11.79 -6.17
C LEU A 13 -1.19 12.21 -4.73
N LEU A 14 -0.41 11.38 -4.02
CA LEU A 14 0.02 11.72 -2.65
C LEU A 14 0.93 12.94 -2.60
N SER A 15 1.68 13.20 -3.68
CA SER A 15 2.55 14.38 -3.81
C SER A 15 1.80 15.70 -3.99
N GLN A 16 0.51 15.65 -4.37
CA GLN A 16 -0.34 16.84 -4.48
C GLN A 16 -0.77 17.37 -3.11
N ILE A 17 -0.74 16.52 -2.07
CA ILE A 17 -1.02 16.92 -0.70
C ILE A 17 0.27 17.50 -0.10
N PRO A 18 0.26 18.72 0.46
CA PRO A 18 1.43 19.33 1.08
C PRO A 18 2.10 18.39 2.10
N ALA A 19 3.43 18.37 2.12
CA ALA A 19 4.17 17.47 3.00
C ALA A 19 3.87 17.68 4.50
N GLN A 20 3.49 18.91 4.89
CA GLN A 20 3.12 19.28 6.26
C GLN A 20 1.70 18.83 6.63
N GLU A 21 0.88 18.47 5.64
CA GLU A 21 -0.45 17.93 5.89
C GLU A 21 -0.33 16.43 6.15
N GLU A 22 -0.79 16.03 7.34
CA GLU A 22 -0.76 14.64 7.80
C GLU A 22 -1.85 13.83 7.11
N ILE A 23 -1.47 12.67 6.59
CA ILE A 23 -2.39 11.68 6.03
C ILE A 23 -2.49 10.55 7.04
N ALA A 24 -3.64 10.44 7.72
CA ALA A 24 -3.83 9.38 8.70
C ALA A 24 -3.84 7.98 8.05
N SER A 25 -4.54 7.83 6.92
CA SER A 25 -4.62 6.55 6.21
C SER A 25 -4.94 6.73 4.73
N VAL A 26 -4.57 5.72 3.94
CA VAL A 26 -4.92 5.60 2.52
C VAL A 26 -5.66 4.27 2.35
N THR A 27 -6.92 4.35 1.94
CA THR A 27 -7.74 3.17 1.62
C THR A 27 -7.81 2.99 0.12
N ALA A 28 -7.49 1.79 -0.36
CA ALA A 28 -7.57 1.45 -1.78
C ALA A 28 -7.90 -0.03 -1.98
N ASP A 29 -8.30 -0.39 -3.20
CA ASP A 29 -8.57 -1.78 -3.53
C ASP A 29 -7.28 -2.62 -3.70
N GLY A 30 -7.45 -3.94 -3.82
CA GLY A 30 -6.32 -4.89 -3.92
C GLY A 30 -5.44 -4.73 -5.18
N ALA A 31 -5.85 -3.93 -6.18
CA ALA A 31 -4.98 -3.59 -7.30
C ALA A 31 -3.76 -2.77 -6.83
N TYR A 32 -3.93 -1.99 -5.77
CA TYR A 32 -2.88 -1.20 -5.12
C TYR A 32 -2.01 -2.00 -4.13
N ASP A 33 -2.23 -3.31 -3.98
CA ASP A 33 -1.34 -4.22 -3.23
C ASP A 33 -0.03 -4.45 -3.99
N THR A 34 0.75 -3.37 -4.15
CA THR A 34 2.05 -3.34 -4.83
C THR A 34 3.06 -2.63 -3.93
N ARG A 35 4.35 -3.00 -4.08
CA ARG A 35 5.44 -2.39 -3.29
C ARG A 35 5.45 -0.87 -3.41
N LYS A 36 5.39 -0.35 -4.64
CA LYS A 36 5.43 1.10 -4.91
C LYS A 36 4.32 1.85 -4.18
N CYS A 37 3.10 1.29 -4.12
CA CYS A 37 1.99 1.94 -3.42
C CYS A 37 2.22 1.95 -1.91
N HIS A 38 2.59 0.81 -1.32
CA HIS A 38 2.86 0.71 0.12
C HIS A 38 4.04 1.57 0.56
N ASP A 39 5.10 1.63 -0.25
CA ASP A 39 6.25 2.49 0.03
C ASP A 39 5.85 3.97 -0.02
N ALA A 40 5.11 4.42 -1.04
CA ALA A 40 4.66 5.80 -1.14
C ALA A 40 3.71 6.22 0.00
N ILE A 41 2.85 5.31 0.48
CA ILE A 41 2.00 5.56 1.64
C ILE A 41 2.85 5.67 2.92
N ALA A 42 3.83 4.77 3.08
CA ALA A 42 4.74 4.77 4.23
C ALA A 42 5.65 6.00 4.25
N ASP A 43 6.10 6.49 3.09
CA ASP A 43 6.90 7.72 2.95
C ASP A 43 6.11 8.96 3.41
N ARG A 44 4.77 8.93 3.30
CA ARG A 44 3.89 9.98 3.86
C ARG A 44 3.57 9.77 5.35
N GLY A 45 4.05 8.69 5.97
CA GLY A 45 3.74 8.32 7.35
C GLY A 45 2.31 7.81 7.55
N ALA A 46 1.61 7.45 6.46
CA ALA A 46 0.21 7.07 6.49
C ALA A 46 0.02 5.57 6.68
N ASN A 47 -1.14 5.16 7.20
CA ASN A 47 -1.51 3.74 7.27
C ASN A 47 -2.12 3.25 5.94
N ALA A 48 -1.66 2.12 5.42
CA ALA A 48 -2.20 1.51 4.20
C ALA A 48 -3.35 0.54 4.53
N VAL A 49 -4.59 0.94 4.23
CA VAL A 49 -5.78 0.08 4.35
C VAL A 49 -6.08 -0.53 2.98
N ILE A 50 -5.25 -1.49 2.58
CA ILE A 50 -5.32 -2.16 1.27
C ILE A 50 -5.48 -3.66 1.51
N PRO A 51 -6.55 -4.30 1.00
CA PRO A 51 -6.76 -5.72 1.20
C PRO A 51 -5.68 -6.52 0.46
N PRO A 52 -4.96 -7.44 1.14
CA PRO A 52 -4.00 -8.31 0.48
C PRO A 52 -4.68 -9.19 -0.57
N ARG A 53 -3.98 -9.47 -1.67
CA ARG A 53 -4.49 -10.38 -2.71
C ARG A 53 -4.59 -11.82 -2.17
N LYS A 54 -5.56 -12.61 -2.65
CA LYS A 54 -5.84 -13.99 -2.18
C LYS A 54 -4.60 -14.89 -2.07
N ASN A 55 -3.68 -14.82 -3.04
CA ASN A 55 -2.48 -15.67 -3.08
C ASN A 55 -1.20 -14.88 -2.74
N ALA A 56 -1.34 -13.80 -1.99
CA ALA A 56 -0.23 -12.97 -1.57
C ALA A 56 0.81 -13.75 -0.77
N LYS A 57 2.08 -13.60 -1.17
CA LYS A 57 3.25 -14.04 -0.41
C LYS A 57 3.88 -12.85 0.30
N PRO A 58 4.56 -13.05 1.44
CA PRO A 58 5.35 -12.00 2.06
C PRO A 58 6.42 -11.48 1.10
N TRP A 59 6.61 -10.16 1.05
CA TRP A 59 7.74 -9.58 0.32
C TRP A 59 9.02 -9.72 1.14
N LYS A 60 10.14 -10.05 0.47
CA LYS A 60 11.46 -10.20 1.10
C LYS A 60 12.16 -8.87 1.38
N THR A 61 11.80 -7.82 0.64
CA THR A 61 12.34 -6.47 0.81
C THR A 61 11.92 -5.91 2.17
N VAL A 62 12.83 -5.21 2.84
CA VAL A 62 12.62 -4.64 4.19
C VAL A 62 12.42 -3.11 4.08
N THR A 63 11.39 -2.68 3.36
CA THR A 63 10.90 -1.29 3.44
C THR A 63 9.79 -1.20 4.48
N ALA A 64 9.54 -0.01 5.02
CA ALA A 64 8.44 0.22 5.96
C ALA A 64 7.09 -0.24 5.39
N GLY A 65 6.82 0.10 4.12
CA GLY A 65 5.63 -0.36 3.40
C GLY A 65 5.55 -1.88 3.29
N ALA A 66 6.67 -2.56 2.98
CA ALA A 66 6.69 -4.02 2.91
C ALA A 66 6.49 -4.70 4.26
N VAL A 67 7.05 -4.15 5.34
CA VAL A 67 6.85 -4.65 6.70
C VAL A 67 5.38 -4.55 7.10
N ALA A 68 4.78 -3.36 7.00
CA ALA A 68 3.37 -3.12 7.33
C ALA A 68 2.42 -4.01 6.52
N ARG A 69 2.66 -4.12 5.21
CA ARG A 69 1.87 -5.00 4.33
C ARG A 69 2.00 -6.47 4.71
N ASN A 70 3.20 -6.93 5.05
CA ASN A 70 3.42 -8.32 5.45
C ASN A 70 2.74 -8.65 6.78
N GLU A 71 2.64 -7.71 7.71
CA GLU A 71 1.86 -7.84 8.95
C GLU A 71 0.37 -7.93 8.64
N ALA A 72 -0.17 -7.05 7.80
CA ALA A 72 -1.55 -7.12 7.34
C ALA A 72 -1.87 -8.46 6.65
N LEU A 73 -0.94 -8.99 5.86
CA LEU A 73 -1.07 -10.32 5.24
C LEU A 73 -1.12 -11.44 6.30
N ARG A 74 -0.28 -11.39 7.32
CA ARG A 74 -0.28 -12.39 8.42
C ARG A 74 -1.61 -12.35 9.18
N ALA A 75 -2.08 -11.15 9.52
CA ALA A 75 -3.36 -10.96 10.20
C ALA A 75 -4.53 -11.48 9.35
N SER A 76 -4.56 -11.16 8.04
CA SER A 76 -5.61 -11.64 7.14
C SER A 76 -5.68 -13.17 7.05
N LYS A 77 -4.53 -13.86 7.05
CA LYS A 77 -4.48 -15.33 7.03
C LYS A 77 -5.00 -15.94 8.33
N TYR A 78 -4.67 -15.33 9.46
CA TYR A 78 -5.18 -15.78 10.77
C TYR A 78 -6.70 -15.65 10.87
N LEU A 79 -7.28 -14.62 10.26
CA LEU A 79 -8.73 -14.37 10.26
C LEU A 79 -9.52 -15.18 9.20
N GLY A 80 -8.88 -16.13 8.50
CA GLY A 80 -9.57 -17.06 7.60
C GLY A 80 -9.98 -16.49 6.24
N ARG A 81 -9.27 -15.48 5.73
CA ARG A 81 -9.42 -14.98 4.35
C ARG A 81 -8.60 -15.78 3.34
#